data_AF-A0A952J952-F1
#
_entry.id   AF-A0A952J952-F1
#
_cell.length_a   1.000
_cell.length_b   1.000
_cell.length_c   1.000
_cell.angle_alpha   90.00
_cell.angle_beta   90.00
_cell.angle_gamma   90.00
#
_symmetry.space_group_name_H-M   'P 1'
#
loop_
_entity.id
_entity.type
_entity.pdbx_description
1 polymer ?
#
loop_
_entity_poly.entity_id
_entity_poly.type
_entity_poly.pdbx_seq_one_letter_code
_entity_poly.pdbx_strand_id
1 'polypeptide(L)' 'MGRPPVLPKKKKDGFWLEVRNKGAKSGTILIRDSYVAMMQAAKQYETTKDVIIMGEHKNGKKVEEKSAKAKKAKEA' A
#
# COMPACT_ATOMS: atom_id res chain seq x y z
N MET A 1 -1.25 28.83 -29.39
CA MET A 1 -2.05 28.36 -28.25
C MET A 1 -1.21 27.35 -27.48
N GLY A 2 -0.78 27.71 -26.26
CA GLY A 2 0.17 26.92 -25.47
C GLY A 2 -0.47 25.69 -24.85
N ARG A 3 0.33 24.62 -24.67
CA ARG A 3 -0.12 23.41 -23.98
C ARG A 3 -0.57 23.78 -22.56
N PRO A 4 -1.77 23.39 -22.11
CA PRO A 4 -2.21 23.66 -20.74
C PRO A 4 -1.20 23.11 -19.74
N PRO A 5 -0.98 23.81 -18.60
CA PRO A 5 0.00 23.40 -17.61
C PRO A 5 -0.31 21.99 -17.07
N VAL A 6 0.71 21.13 -17.07
CA VAL A 6 0.59 19.77 -16.54
C VAL A 6 0.69 19.83 -15.02
N LEU A 7 -0.45 19.74 -14.34
CA LEU A 7 -0.49 19.61 -12.88
C LEU A 7 0.02 18.22 -12.47
N PRO A 8 0.90 18.12 -11.45
CA PRO A 8 1.33 16.83 -10.92
C PRO A 8 0.13 16.01 -10.43
N LYS A 9 0.06 14.74 -10.83
CA LYS A 9 -0.99 13.84 -10.37
C LYS A 9 -0.81 13.56 -8.88
N LYS A 10 -1.77 13.99 -8.06
CA LYS A 10 -1.79 13.65 -6.63
C LYS A 10 -1.83 12.13 -6.47
N LYS A 11 -0.99 11.60 -5.58
CA LYS A 11 -1.05 10.20 -5.17
C LYS A 11 -2.38 9.95 -4.46
N LYS A 12 -2.98 8.78 -4.71
CA LYS A 12 -4.22 8.39 -4.04
C LYS A 12 -3.93 7.99 -2.60
N ASP A 13 -4.77 8.47 -1.69
CA ASP A 13 -4.74 8.06 -0.30
C ASP A 13 -5.47 6.73 -0.12
N GLY A 14 -5.08 5.97 0.90
CA GLY A 14 -5.71 4.69 1.23
C GLY A 14 -4.69 3.63 1.66
N PHE A 15 -5.14 2.38 1.67
CA PHE A 15 -4.38 1.21 2.08
C PHE A 15 -3.77 0.51 0.87
N TRP A 16 -2.44 0.53 0.79
CA TRP A 16 -1.69 0.06 -0.36
C TRP A 16 -1.26 -1.39 -0.16
N LEU A 17 -1.46 -2.22 -1.18
CA LEU A 17 -0.84 -3.54 -1.32
C LEU A 17 -0.25 -3.68 -2.73
N GLU A 18 0.90 -4.32 -2.84
CA GLU A 18 1.48 -4.70 -4.12
C GLU A 18 1.23 -6.18 -4.37
N VAL A 19 0.78 -6.51 -5.57
CA VAL A 19 0.51 -7.88 -5.99
C VAL A 19 1.36 -8.19 -7.21
N ARG A 20 2.28 -9.16 -7.09
CA ARG A 20 3.21 -9.54 -8.15
C ARG A 20 3.07 -11.01 -8.52
N ASN A 21 3.37 -11.36 -9.77
CA ASN A 21 3.48 -12.76 -10.14
C ASN A 21 4.64 -13.42 -9.37
N LYS A 22 4.52 -14.70 -9.03
CA LYS A 22 5.57 -15.42 -8.29
C LYS A 22 6.90 -15.35 -9.05
N GLY A 23 7.95 -14.88 -8.39
CA GLY A 23 9.29 -14.68 -8.97
C GLY A 23 9.48 -13.37 -9.74
N ALA A 24 8.44 -12.53 -9.89
CA ALA A 24 8.59 -11.21 -10.49
C ALA A 24 9.24 -10.22 -9.52
N LYS A 25 10.04 -9.29 -10.05
CA LYS A 25 10.68 -8.23 -9.25
C LYS A 25 9.75 -7.08 -8.89
N SER A 26 8.67 -6.89 -9.66
CA SER A 26 7.68 -5.84 -9.48
C SER A 26 6.28 -6.35 -9.78
N GLY A 27 5.29 -5.68 -9.20
CA GLY A 27 3.88 -6.00 -9.35
C GLY A 27 2.99 -4.78 -9.59
N THR A 28 1.69 -5.01 -9.45
CA THR A 28 0.67 -3.97 -9.53
C THR A 28 0.31 -3.50 -8.12
N ILE A 29 0.29 -2.18 -7.92
CA ILE A 29 -0.17 -1.57 -6.67
C ILE A 29 -1.70 -1.45 -6.71
N LEU A 30 -2.35 -2.06 -5.73
CA LEU A 30 -3.77 -1.88 -5.44
C LEU A 30 -3.92 -0.95 -4.24
N ILE A 31 -4.85 -0.01 -4.34
CA ILE A 31 -5.17 0.95 -3.27
C ILE A 31 -6.62 0.72 -2.87
N ARG A 32 -6.85 0.47 -1.57
CA ARG A 32 -8.17 0.23 -0.98
C ARG A 32 -8.53 1.31 0.02
N ASP A 33 -9.82 1.51 0.21
CA ASP A 33 -10.30 2.59 1.08
C ASP A 33 -10.15 2.26 2.58
N SER A 34 -10.13 0.96 2.92
CA SER A 34 -10.01 0.49 4.32
C SER A 34 -8.98 -0.63 4.48
N TYR A 35 -8.48 -0.76 5.71
CA TYR A 35 -7.59 -1.86 6.11
C TYR A 35 -8.20 -3.23 5.83
N VAL A 36 -9.48 -3.40 6.16
CA VAL A 36 -10.21 -4.67 5.97
C VAL A 36 -10.29 -5.03 4.48
N ALA A 37 -10.59 -4.05 3.61
CA ALA A 37 -10.62 -4.27 2.17
C ALA A 37 -9.24 -4.62 1.59
N MET A 38 -8.16 -4.03 2.13
CA MET A 38 -6.78 -4.39 1.78
C MET A 38 -6.47 -5.84 2.17
N MET A 39 -6.83 -6.25 3.38
CA MET A 39 -6.61 -7.62 3.87
C MET A 39 -7.43 -8.66 3.10
N GLN A 40 -8.68 -8.33 2.74
CA GLN A 40 -9.50 -9.20 1.90
C GLN A 40 -8.88 -9.37 0.51
N ALA A 41 -8.38 -8.28 -0.10
CA ALA A 41 -7.68 -8.35 -1.37
C ALA A 41 -6.39 -9.18 -1.25
N ALA A 42 -5.64 -9.03 -0.16
CA ALA A 42 -4.44 -9.82 0.08
C ALA A 42 -4.76 -11.31 0.14
N LYS A 43 -5.79 -11.69 0.90
CA LYS A 43 -6.26 -13.07 1.02
C LYS A 43 -6.71 -13.65 -0.33
N GLN A 44 -7.32 -12.84 -1.17
CA GLN A 44 -7.75 -13.27 -2.51
C GLN A 44 -6.55 -13.58 -3.43
N TYR A 45 -5.48 -12.79 -3.36
CA TYR A 45 -4.34 -12.92 -4.27
C TYR A 45 -3.23 -13.86 -3.76
N GLU A 46 -3.14 -14.12 -2.44
CA GLU A 46 -2.04 -14.90 -1.84
C GLU A 46 -1.86 -16.30 -2.45
N THR A 47 -2.95 -16.90 -2.95
CA THR A 47 -2.89 -18.26 -3.51
C THR A 47 -2.08 -18.29 -4.81
N THR A 48 -2.26 -17.27 -5.65
CA THR A 48 -1.72 -17.24 -7.03
C THR A 48 -0.54 -16.30 -7.20
N LYS A 49 -0.39 -15.31 -6.31
CA LYS A 49 0.55 -14.19 -6.45
C LYS A 49 1.27 -13.94 -5.13
N ASP A 50 2.44 -13.33 -5.20
CA ASP A 50 3.08 -12.81 -4.00
C ASP A 50 2.44 -11.46 -3.67
N VAL A 51 2.03 -11.29 -2.42
CA VAL A 51 1.38 -10.08 -1.93
C VAL A 51 2.28 -9.39 -0.93
N ILE A 52 2.52 -8.10 -1.13
CA ILE A 52 3.31 -7.24 -0.23
C ILE A 52 2.39 -6.18 0.35
N ILE A 53 2.19 -6.20 1.66
CA ILE A 53 1.38 -5.21 2.37
C ILE A 53 2.22 -3.96 2.64
N MET A 54 1.82 -2.82 2.08
CA MET A 54 2.53 -1.55 2.25
C MET A 54 1.93 -0.70 3.39
N GLY A 55 0.62 -0.85 3.65
CA GLY A 55 -0.12 -0.16 4.71
C GLY A 55 -0.76 1.16 4.27
N GLU A 56 -1.23 1.94 5.23
CA GLU A 56 -1.90 3.22 4.96
C GLU A 56 -0.93 4.27 4.42
N HIS A 57 -1.33 4.95 3.34
CA HIS A 57 -0.65 6.11 2.78
C HIS A 57 -1.60 7.30 2.72
N LYS A 58 -1.12 8.46 3.17
CA LYS A 58 -1.82 9.75 3.12
C LYS A 58 -0.92 10.81 2.51
N ASN A 59 -1.45 11.58 1.58
CA ASN A 59 -0.75 12.54 0.75
C ASN A 59 0.56 11.97 0.16
N GLY A 60 0.51 10.71 -0.27
CA GLY A 60 1.66 10.03 -0.87
C GLY A 60 2.79 9.62 0.07
N LYS A 61 2.59 9.75 1.39
CA LYS A 61 3.52 9.31 2.44
C LYS A 61 2.91 8.15 3.22
N LYS A 62 3.73 7.17 3.61
CA LYS A 62 3.31 6.08 4.49
C LYS A 62 2.98 6.64 5.88
N VAL A 63 1.84 6.26 6.42
CA VAL A 63 1.47 6.56 7.81
C VAL A 63 2.16 5.51 8.68
N GLU A 64 3.15 5.92 9.48
CA GLU A 64 3.73 5.03 10.48
C GLU A 64 2.71 4.79 11.60
N GLU A 65 2.19 3.58 11.70
CA GLU A 65 1.43 3.17 12.87
C GLU A 65 2.37 3.13 14.09
N LYS A 66 2.21 4.10 14.99
CA LYS A 66 2.97 4.20 16.26
C LYS A 66 2.77 3.00 17.20
N SER A 67 1.88 2.07 16.87
CA SER A 67 1.55 0.87 17.68
C SER A 67 2.65 -0.21 17.65
N ALA A 68 3.52 -0.25 16.63
CA ALA A 68 4.62 -1.21 16.57
C ALA A 68 5.81 -0.84 17.48
N LYS A 69 6.01 0.46 17.77
CA LYS A 69 7.09 0.92 18.67
C LYS A 69 6.78 0.65 20.15
N ALA A 70 5.50 0.54 20.52
CA ALA A 70 5.10 0.24 21.89
C ALA A 70 5.27 -1.23 22.30
N LYS A 71 5.21 -2.19 21.36
CA LYS A 71 5.38 -3.62 21.67
C LYS A 71 6.84 -4.06 21.80
N LYS A 72 7.79 -3.40 21.13
CA LYS A 72 9.24 -3.68 21.29
C LYS A 72 9.86 -3.05 22.54
N ALA A 73 9.22 -2.07 23.17
CA ALA A 73 9.72 -1.42 24.38
C ALA A 73 9.26 -2.07 25.69
N LYS A 74 8.39 -3.09 25.63
CA LYS A 74 7.87 -3.79 26.82
C LYS A 74 8.43 -5.22 26.98
N GLU A 75 9.36 -5.61 26.10
CA GLU A 75 10.01 -6.92 26.07
C GLU A 75 11.55 -6.77 26.03
N ALA A 76 12.06 -5.66 26.56
CA ALA A 76 13.48 -5.37 26.78
C ALA A 76 13.70 -4.97 28.24
#